data_AF-A0A173T3U1-F1
#
_entry.id   AF-A0A173T3U1-F1
#
_cell.length_a   1.000
_cell.length_b   1.000
_cell.length_c   1.000
_cell.angle_alpha   90.00
_cell.angle_beta   90.00
_cell.angle_gamma   90.00
#
_symmetry.space_group_name_H-M   'P 1'
#
loop_
_entity.id
_entity.type
_entity.pdbx_description
1 polymer ?
#
loop_
_entity_poly.entity_id
_entity_poly.type
_entity_poly.pdbx_seq_one_letter_code
_entity_poly.pdbx_strand_id
1 'polypeptide(L)'
;MVDIEKIDKINISYEMRKTEIKNDLNRNDSLSEENTGVLYENNFNKDTLCSIQEAKVKVAVNNQQLQNFLSGLGFYKGAINGDFSSDASKKAISNFQKVYGLNVDGKMTDKTRKKLQEVHNMYSRVSTGKELTALASNSNLGLDYIEKQNLAKIWTFLRVGMGFTKNQAAGICGNFYNESKFSSDNAQEQKGGKYKNDHDSGYTFSADDKVGYGIEQWTVPDVKKILKNTAKEMGVNVSDINAQLATVRKEIEKTRINDWKAVISKTTYNEVSDAFLDNVEKPKQKNYAQRRAYSKKIYDALKNF
;
A
#
# COMPACT_ATOMS: atom_id res chain seq x y z
N MET A 1 -13.54 41.72 30.62
CA MET A 1 -14.97 41.73 30.25
C MET A 1 -15.10 41.25 28.82
N VAL A 2 -16.07 40.39 28.53
CA VAL A 2 -16.42 40.04 27.13
C VAL A 2 -17.38 41.11 26.62
N ASP A 3 -17.18 41.54 25.38
CA ASP A 3 -17.83 42.71 24.81
C ASP A 3 -19.27 42.39 24.36
N ILE A 4 -20.26 42.91 25.11
CA ILE A 4 -21.66 42.47 25.04
C ILE A 4 -22.29 42.82 23.68
N GLU A 5 -21.95 43.98 23.10
CA GLU A 5 -22.44 44.39 21.77
C GLU A 5 -22.08 43.40 20.64
N LYS A 6 -21.02 42.61 20.84
CA LYS A 6 -20.56 41.62 19.87
C LYS A 6 -21.43 40.36 19.88
N ILE A 7 -22.10 40.07 21.00
CA ILE A 7 -23.01 38.93 21.17
C ILE A 7 -24.36 39.23 20.51
N ASP A 8 -24.92 40.42 20.71
CA ASP A 8 -26.22 40.80 20.14
C ASP A 8 -26.21 40.84 18.60
N LYS A 9 -25.11 41.31 17.98
CA LYS A 9 -24.95 41.28 16.52
C LYS A 9 -24.89 39.86 15.94
N ILE A 10 -24.42 38.88 16.72
CA ILE A 10 -24.41 37.46 16.32
C ILE A 10 -25.84 36.88 16.38
N ASN A 11 -26.59 37.17 17.45
CA ASN A 11 -27.98 36.71 17.59
C ASN A 11 -28.90 37.23 16.48
N ILE A 12 -28.77 38.50 16.09
CA ILE A 12 -29.58 39.08 15.00
C ILE A 12 -29.27 38.41 13.64
N SER A 13 -28.00 38.10 13.35
CA SER A 13 -27.62 37.38 12.12
C SER A 13 -28.14 35.93 12.08
N TYR A 14 -28.32 35.31 13.23
CA TYR A 14 -28.80 33.92 13.35
C TYR A 14 -30.30 33.81 13.08
N GLU A 15 -31.13 34.71 13.63
CA GLU A 15 -32.58 34.65 13.45
C GLU A 15 -33.05 35.04 12.03
N MET A 16 -32.35 35.97 11.34
CA MET A 16 -32.64 36.23 9.92
C MET A 16 -32.42 34.96 9.06
N ARG A 17 -31.33 34.22 9.31
CA ARG A 17 -30.96 33.02 8.54
C ARG A 17 -31.94 31.85 8.73
N LYS A 18 -32.58 31.74 9.89
CA LYS A 18 -33.68 30.78 10.13
C LYS A 18 -34.94 31.09 9.31
N THR A 19 -35.17 32.36 9.01
CA THR A 19 -36.40 32.81 8.32
C THR A 19 -36.31 32.52 6.83
N GLU A 20 -35.13 32.65 6.23
CA GLU A 20 -34.87 32.25 4.84
C GLU A 20 -35.08 30.73 4.63
N ILE A 21 -34.52 29.90 5.51
CA ILE A 21 -34.61 28.41 5.43
C ILE A 21 -36.06 27.90 5.48
N LYS A 22 -36.96 28.59 6.19
CA LYS A 22 -38.38 28.19 6.26
C LYS A 22 -39.13 28.38 4.94
N ASN A 23 -38.69 29.27 4.05
CA ASN A 23 -39.39 29.56 2.81
C ASN A 23 -39.06 28.56 1.69
N ASP A 24 -37.86 27.95 1.71
CA ASP A 24 -37.43 26.97 0.70
C ASP A 24 -38.08 25.59 0.88
N LEU A 25 -38.56 25.25 2.09
CA LEU A 25 -39.14 23.94 2.39
C LEU A 25 -40.59 23.75 1.88
N ASN A 26 -41.26 24.81 1.42
CA ASN A 26 -42.65 24.78 0.96
C ASN A 26 -42.81 24.55 -0.57
N ARG A 27 -41.77 24.04 -1.25
CA ARG A 27 -41.83 23.66 -2.67
C ARG A 27 -41.35 22.22 -2.89
N ASN A 28 -42.27 21.27 -2.89
CA ASN A 28 -42.31 20.17 -3.86
C ASN A 28 -43.63 19.41 -3.78
N ASP A 29 -44.17 19.09 -4.95
CA ASP A 29 -45.51 18.55 -5.14
C ASP A 29 -45.45 17.12 -5.73
N SER A 30 -46.37 16.26 -5.27
CA SER A 30 -47.03 15.19 -6.06
C SER A 30 -46.33 13.85 -6.48
N LEU A 31 -46.97 12.74 -6.06
CA LEU A 31 -47.18 11.43 -6.74
C LEU A 31 -46.00 10.42 -6.89
N SER A 32 -46.16 9.08 -6.78
CA SER A 32 -47.27 8.20 -6.31
C SER A 32 -46.78 6.76 -6.01
N GLU A 33 -47.50 5.99 -5.19
CA GLU A 33 -47.25 4.58 -4.79
C GLU A 33 -47.52 3.58 -5.96
N GLU A 34 -47.11 2.30 -6.01
CA GLU A 34 -46.71 1.28 -5.00
C GLU A 34 -45.44 0.49 -5.47
N ASN A 35 -44.99 -0.70 -4.99
CA ASN A 35 -45.39 -1.62 -3.89
C ASN A 35 -44.19 -2.49 -3.38
N THR A 36 -44.40 -3.19 -2.26
CA THR A 36 -43.64 -4.30 -1.63
C THR A 36 -42.14 -4.53 -1.92
N GLY A 37 -41.28 -4.02 -1.04
CA GLY A 37 -39.92 -4.52 -0.80
C GLY A 37 -39.24 -3.77 0.35
N VAL A 38 -39.10 -4.38 1.54
CA VAL A 38 -38.66 -3.68 2.75
C VAL A 38 -37.22 -3.18 2.63
N LEU A 39 -37.07 -1.85 2.47
CA LEU A 39 -35.82 -1.13 2.65
C LEU A 39 -35.97 -0.16 3.83
N TYR A 40 -35.17 -0.37 4.88
CA TYR A 40 -35.01 0.61 5.95
C TYR A 40 -34.09 1.74 5.46
N GLU A 41 -34.65 2.70 4.72
CA GLU A 41 -33.94 3.95 4.41
C GLU A 41 -33.80 4.80 5.68
N ASN A 42 -32.57 4.87 6.18
CA ASN A 42 -32.24 5.68 7.35
C ASN A 42 -32.26 7.17 6.96
N ASN A 43 -33.39 7.84 7.23
CA ASN A 43 -33.54 9.29 7.16
C ASN A 43 -32.68 10.00 8.23
N PHE A 44 -31.36 10.07 8.01
CA PHE A 44 -30.46 10.90 8.82
C PHE A 44 -30.61 12.37 8.44
N ASN A 45 -31.22 13.13 9.34
CA ASN A 45 -31.42 14.57 9.20
C ASN A 45 -30.06 15.29 8.96
N LYS A 46 -30.05 16.20 7.98
CA LYS A 46 -28.90 17.02 7.57
C LYS A 46 -28.34 17.89 8.72
N ASP A 47 -29.17 18.28 9.68
CA ASP A 47 -28.74 19.02 10.88
C ASP A 47 -27.93 18.13 11.85
N THR A 48 -28.26 16.85 11.92
CA THR A 48 -27.47 15.86 12.68
C THR A 48 -26.10 15.66 12.03
N LEU A 49 -26.03 15.65 10.69
CA LEU A 49 -24.76 15.60 9.96
C LEU A 49 -23.90 16.86 10.19
N CYS A 50 -24.51 18.03 10.33
CA CYS A 50 -23.78 19.28 10.59
C CYS A 50 -23.11 19.27 11.97
N SER A 51 -23.84 18.86 13.01
CA SER A 51 -23.28 18.72 14.37
C SER A 51 -22.22 17.61 14.48
N ILE A 52 -22.32 16.52 13.70
CA ILE A 52 -21.26 15.50 13.57
C ILE A 52 -20.00 16.06 12.89
N GLN A 53 -20.14 17.01 11.96
CA GLN A 53 -19.01 17.59 11.23
C GLN A 53 -18.14 18.49 12.12
N GLU A 54 -18.74 19.20 13.08
CA GLU A 54 -18.04 20.00 14.09
C GLU A 54 -17.59 19.15 15.29
N ALA A 55 -18.37 18.13 15.66
CA ALA A 55 -17.97 17.07 16.59
C ALA A 55 -17.00 16.04 15.95
N LYS A 56 -15.96 16.52 15.26
CA LYS A 56 -14.78 15.72 14.89
C LYS A 56 -13.95 15.35 16.12
N VAL A 57 -14.54 14.54 16.99
CA VAL A 57 -13.80 13.58 17.79
C VAL A 57 -12.96 12.78 16.80
N LYS A 58 -11.64 13.00 16.81
CA LYS A 58 -10.70 11.99 16.31
C LYS A 58 -11.00 10.73 17.13
N VAL A 59 -11.77 9.79 16.57
CA VAL A 59 -11.89 8.45 17.14
C VAL A 59 -10.48 7.88 17.11
N ALA A 60 -9.82 7.93 18.26
CA ALA A 60 -8.42 7.59 18.37
C ALA A 60 -8.26 6.12 18.03
N VAL A 61 -7.46 5.81 17.00
CA VAL A 61 -7.29 4.43 16.52
C VAL A 61 -6.81 3.56 17.68
N ASN A 62 -7.68 2.65 18.12
CA ASN A 62 -7.45 1.81 19.28
C ASN A 62 -6.48 0.66 18.95
N ASN A 63 -6.04 -0.07 19.98
CA ASN A 63 -5.01 -1.09 19.79
C ASN A 63 -5.50 -2.27 18.94
N GLN A 64 -6.79 -2.64 19.04
CA GLN A 64 -7.43 -3.67 18.22
C GLN A 64 -7.43 -3.27 16.74
N GLN A 65 -7.77 -2.03 16.42
CA GLN A 65 -7.70 -1.49 15.05
C GLN A 65 -6.26 -1.50 14.51
N LEU A 66 -5.27 -1.15 15.33
CA LEU A 66 -3.85 -1.21 14.95
C LEU A 66 -3.36 -2.65 14.73
N GLN A 67 -3.81 -3.63 15.53
CA GLN A 67 -3.56 -5.05 15.24
C GLN A 67 -4.24 -5.50 13.94
N ASN A 68 -5.47 -5.06 13.66
CA ASN A 68 -6.14 -5.30 12.38
C ASN A 68 -5.36 -4.70 11.20
N PHE A 69 -4.75 -3.51 11.37
CA PHE A 69 -3.91 -2.90 10.34
C PHE A 69 -2.63 -3.70 10.09
N LEU A 70 -1.97 -4.20 11.16
CA LEU A 70 -0.83 -5.13 11.03
C LEU A 70 -1.25 -6.43 10.34
N SER A 71 -2.43 -6.97 10.66
CA SER A 71 -2.97 -8.19 10.06
C SER A 71 -3.26 -8.02 8.57
N GLY A 72 -3.99 -6.97 8.17
CA GLY A 72 -4.31 -6.68 6.76
C GLY A 72 -3.09 -6.38 5.88
N LEU A 73 -1.98 -5.91 6.47
CA LEU A 73 -0.70 -5.74 5.80
C LEU A 73 0.17 -7.02 5.78
N GLY A 74 -0.24 -8.08 6.49
CA GLY A 74 0.43 -9.37 6.55
C GLY A 74 1.51 -9.52 7.63
N PHE A 75 1.60 -8.59 8.60
CA PHE A 75 2.58 -8.65 9.69
C PHE A 75 2.13 -9.45 10.90
N TYR A 76 0.82 -9.58 11.14
CA TYR A 76 0.26 -10.20 12.33
C TYR A 76 -0.77 -11.29 11.97
N LYS A 77 -0.75 -12.39 12.74
CA LYS A 77 -1.67 -13.54 12.57
C LYS A 77 -2.26 -14.00 13.92
N GLY A 78 -2.07 -13.22 14.99
CA GLY A 78 -2.56 -13.53 16.34
C GLY A 78 -3.92 -12.93 16.64
N ALA A 79 -4.37 -13.06 17.89
CA ALA A 79 -5.66 -12.57 18.35
C ALA A 79 -5.74 -11.03 18.36
N ILE A 80 -6.85 -10.47 17.88
CA ILE A 80 -7.12 -9.03 17.86
C ILE A 80 -7.74 -8.60 19.19
N ASN A 81 -6.91 -8.51 20.23
CA ASN A 81 -7.32 -8.25 21.62
C ASN A 81 -6.90 -6.87 22.16
N GLY A 82 -6.05 -6.13 21.43
CA GLY A 82 -5.48 -4.84 21.81
C GLY A 82 -4.18 -4.93 22.62
N ASP A 83 -3.66 -6.14 22.84
CA ASP A 83 -2.43 -6.37 23.60
C ASP A 83 -1.18 -6.32 22.69
N PHE A 84 -0.26 -5.40 23.01
CA PHE A 84 1.05 -5.31 22.38
C PHE A 84 2.19 -5.93 23.20
N SER A 85 1.90 -6.52 24.36
CA SER A 85 2.90 -7.16 25.22
C SER A 85 3.25 -8.59 24.78
N SER A 86 2.35 -9.31 24.11
CA SER A 86 2.66 -10.63 23.56
C SER A 86 3.82 -10.63 22.55
N ASP A 87 4.58 -11.71 22.50
CA ASP A 87 5.73 -11.83 21.58
C ASP A 87 5.31 -11.82 20.11
N ALA A 88 4.12 -12.35 19.79
CA ALA A 88 3.53 -12.25 18.46
C ALA A 88 3.26 -10.79 18.06
N SER A 89 2.70 -9.97 18.97
CA SER A 89 2.48 -8.54 18.72
C SER A 89 3.81 -7.78 18.58
N LYS A 90 4.76 -7.96 19.51
CA LYS A 90 6.11 -7.36 19.44
C LYS A 90 6.84 -7.73 18.15
N LYS A 91 6.73 -8.99 17.70
CA LYS A 91 7.33 -9.47 16.45
C LYS A 91 6.69 -8.81 15.23
N ALA A 92 5.37 -8.73 15.18
CA ALA A 92 4.66 -8.05 14.09
C ALA A 92 5.03 -6.56 14.01
N ILE A 93 5.09 -5.87 15.16
CA ILE A 93 5.55 -4.49 15.25
C ILE A 93 7.00 -4.37 14.78
N SER A 94 7.91 -5.24 15.23
CA SER A 94 9.32 -5.23 14.81
C SER A 94 9.49 -5.44 13.30
N ASN A 95 8.70 -6.35 12.73
CA ASN A 95 8.70 -6.62 11.28
C ASN A 95 8.16 -5.43 10.49
N PHE A 96 7.07 -4.80 10.96
CA PHE A 96 6.54 -3.56 10.39
C PHE A 96 7.56 -2.42 10.46
N GLN A 97 8.18 -2.21 11.63
CA GLN A 97 9.22 -1.20 11.83
C GLN A 97 10.41 -1.41 10.87
N LYS A 98 10.82 -2.66 10.66
CA LYS A 98 11.88 -3.02 9.70
C LYS A 98 11.52 -2.68 8.25
N VAL A 99 10.30 -3.01 7.80
CA VAL A 99 9.86 -2.70 6.42
C VAL A 99 9.67 -1.20 6.21
N TYR A 100 9.20 -0.45 7.22
CA TYR A 100 8.83 0.96 7.09
C TYR A 100 9.83 1.96 7.69
N GLY A 101 11.08 1.54 7.90
CA GLY A 101 12.20 2.46 8.21
C GLY A 101 12.11 3.12 9.59
N LEU A 102 11.58 2.39 10.58
CA LEU A 102 11.46 2.85 11.96
C LEU A 102 12.55 2.25 12.84
N ASN A 103 12.69 2.78 14.07
CA ASN A 103 13.46 2.10 15.10
C ASN A 103 12.83 0.73 15.38
N VAL A 104 13.63 -0.35 15.36
CA VAL A 104 13.14 -1.72 15.52
C VAL A 104 13.25 -2.12 16.99
N ASP A 105 12.27 -1.71 17.78
CA ASP A 105 12.18 -1.96 19.23
C ASP A 105 10.95 -2.82 19.63
N GLY A 106 10.09 -3.16 18.67
CA GLY A 106 8.86 -3.93 18.91
C GLY A 106 7.77 -3.17 19.65
N LYS A 107 7.92 -1.85 19.87
CA LYS A 107 6.98 -1.02 20.64
C LYS A 107 6.05 -0.23 19.74
N MET A 108 4.75 -0.24 20.07
CA MET A 108 3.73 0.57 19.41
C MET A 108 3.78 2.04 19.86
N THR A 109 4.93 2.70 19.66
CA THR A 109 5.13 4.14 19.92
C THR A 109 4.24 4.99 19.00
N ASP A 110 3.98 6.26 19.34
CA ASP A 110 3.15 7.12 18.49
C ASP A 110 3.72 7.33 17.08
N LYS A 111 5.04 7.30 16.91
CA LYS A 111 5.69 7.28 15.59
C LYS A 111 5.33 6.01 14.81
N THR A 112 5.33 4.85 15.47
CA THR A 112 4.88 3.58 14.89
C THR A 112 3.39 3.60 14.55
N ARG A 113 2.53 4.06 15.48
CA ARG A 113 1.08 4.19 15.29
C ARG A 113 0.74 5.08 14.09
N LYS A 114 1.38 6.25 13.98
CA LYS A 114 1.17 7.19 12.88
C LYS A 114 1.60 6.58 11.54
N LYS A 115 2.81 6.01 11.46
CA LYS A 115 3.29 5.39 10.21
C LYS A 115 2.43 4.18 9.81
N LEU A 116 1.97 3.37 10.77
CA LEU A 116 1.05 2.25 10.51
C LEU A 116 -0.30 2.72 9.95
N GLN A 117 -0.87 3.81 10.47
CA GLN A 117 -2.08 4.42 9.94
C GLN A 117 -1.86 4.97 8.51
N GLU A 118 -0.77 5.69 8.26
CA GLU A 118 -0.41 6.20 6.93
C GLU A 118 -0.31 5.06 5.89
N VAL A 119 0.40 3.98 6.26
CA VAL A 119 0.60 2.79 5.41
C VAL A 119 -0.72 2.06 5.18
N HIS A 120 -1.50 1.80 6.23
CA HIS A 120 -2.79 1.12 6.11
C HIS A 120 -3.76 1.91 5.23
N ASN A 121 -3.87 3.23 5.43
CA ASN A 121 -4.76 4.09 4.65
C ASN A 121 -4.35 4.14 3.17
N MET A 122 -3.05 4.16 2.87
CA MET A 122 -2.56 4.06 1.49
C MET A 122 -2.89 2.69 0.88
N TYR A 123 -2.49 1.60 1.56
CA TYR A 123 -2.71 0.24 1.09
C TYR A 123 -4.20 -0.04 0.84
N SER A 124 -5.06 0.32 1.78
CA SER A 124 -6.52 0.14 1.68
C SER A 124 -7.11 0.89 0.48
N ARG A 125 -6.74 2.17 0.29
CA ARG A 125 -7.17 2.96 -0.88
C ARG A 125 -6.72 2.32 -2.21
N VAL A 126 -5.49 1.81 -2.27
CA VAL A 126 -4.93 1.20 -3.48
C VAL A 126 -5.54 -0.17 -3.76
N SER A 127 -5.61 -1.05 -2.76
CA SER A 127 -6.07 -2.44 -2.90
C SER A 127 -7.56 -2.57 -3.23
N THR A 128 -8.38 -1.65 -2.71
CA THR A 128 -9.81 -1.55 -3.01
C THR A 128 -10.12 -0.64 -4.20
N GLY A 129 -9.13 0.04 -4.77
CA GLY A 129 -9.30 0.94 -5.90
C GLY A 129 -9.83 0.25 -7.15
N LYS A 130 -10.80 0.89 -7.81
CA LYS A 130 -11.30 0.43 -9.12
C LYS A 130 -10.21 0.52 -10.19
N GLU A 131 -9.29 1.48 -10.04
CA GLU A 131 -8.14 1.70 -10.92
C GLU A 131 -7.16 0.52 -10.89
N LEU A 132 -6.84 -0.01 -9.70
CA LEU A 132 -6.03 -1.22 -9.57
C LEU A 132 -6.76 -2.45 -10.11
N THR A 133 -8.08 -2.53 -9.89
CA THR A 133 -8.90 -3.64 -10.42
C THR A 133 -8.96 -3.63 -11.95
N ALA A 134 -9.06 -2.46 -12.56
CA ALA A 134 -8.97 -2.30 -14.02
C ALA A 134 -7.56 -2.62 -14.54
N LEU A 135 -6.50 -2.19 -13.84
CA LEU A 135 -5.11 -2.51 -14.19
C LEU A 135 -4.82 -4.02 -14.14
N ALA A 136 -5.42 -4.74 -13.18
CA ALA A 136 -5.26 -6.17 -13.02
C ALA A 136 -5.93 -7.01 -14.13
N SER A 137 -6.82 -6.45 -14.95
CA SER A 137 -7.53 -7.22 -16.00
C SER A 137 -6.58 -7.85 -17.03
N ASN A 138 -7.00 -8.95 -17.65
CA ASN A 138 -6.26 -9.62 -18.73
C ASN A 138 -5.95 -8.71 -19.93
N SER A 139 -6.77 -7.68 -20.17
CA SER A 139 -6.52 -6.65 -21.18
C SER A 139 -5.42 -5.65 -20.82
N ASN A 140 -4.98 -5.61 -19.55
CA ASN A 140 -3.98 -4.69 -19.03
C ASN A 140 -2.69 -5.39 -18.59
N LEU A 141 -2.66 -5.94 -17.38
CA LEU A 141 -1.49 -6.65 -16.81
C LEU A 141 -1.78 -8.11 -16.46
N GLY A 142 -3.03 -8.58 -16.53
CA GLY A 142 -3.39 -9.99 -16.24
C GLY A 142 -2.87 -10.46 -14.87
N LEU A 143 -3.15 -9.68 -13.83
CA LEU A 143 -2.71 -9.97 -12.47
C LEU A 143 -3.73 -10.86 -11.77
N ASP A 144 -3.24 -11.92 -11.14
CA ASP A 144 -4.02 -12.75 -10.24
C ASP A 144 -4.34 -11.99 -8.92
N TYR A 145 -5.02 -12.66 -7.98
CA TYR A 145 -5.34 -12.05 -6.69
C TYR A 145 -4.08 -11.72 -5.85
N ILE A 146 -3.09 -12.61 -5.80
CA ILE A 146 -1.86 -12.45 -5.02
C ILE A 146 -0.99 -11.34 -5.61
N GLU A 147 -0.77 -11.36 -6.92
CA GLU A 147 -0.04 -10.35 -7.70
C GLU A 147 -0.66 -8.96 -7.54
N LYS A 148 -2.00 -8.86 -7.62
CA LYS A 148 -2.73 -7.60 -7.37
C LYS A 148 -2.49 -7.08 -5.94
N GLN A 149 -2.56 -7.94 -4.92
CA GLN A 149 -2.30 -7.52 -3.53
C GLN A 149 -0.81 -7.16 -3.31
N ASN A 150 0.10 -7.87 -3.96
CA ASN A 150 1.53 -7.57 -3.92
C ASN A 150 1.82 -6.21 -4.57
N LEU A 151 1.26 -5.88 -5.75
CA LEU A 151 1.35 -4.55 -6.34
C LEU A 151 0.85 -3.46 -5.38
N ALA A 152 -0.29 -3.67 -4.70
CA ALA A 152 -0.80 -2.72 -3.72
C ALA A 152 0.17 -2.49 -2.54
N LYS A 153 0.83 -3.56 -2.05
CA LYS A 153 1.86 -3.49 -1.00
C LYS A 153 3.15 -2.82 -1.49
N ILE A 154 3.64 -3.19 -2.66
CA ILE A 154 4.85 -2.64 -3.29
C ILE A 154 4.68 -1.13 -3.53
N TRP A 155 3.56 -0.72 -4.15
CA TRP A 155 3.27 0.70 -4.37
C TRP A 155 3.21 1.47 -3.04
N THR A 156 2.53 0.92 -2.03
CA THR A 156 2.46 1.53 -0.69
C THR A 156 3.84 1.64 -0.03
N PHE A 157 4.66 0.59 -0.11
CA PHE A 157 6.03 0.59 0.41
C PHE A 157 6.90 1.66 -0.27
N LEU A 158 6.92 1.72 -1.61
CA LEU A 158 7.72 2.70 -2.33
C LEU A 158 7.27 4.14 -2.01
N ARG A 159 5.95 4.38 -1.92
CA ARG A 159 5.39 5.73 -1.75
C ARG A 159 5.38 6.23 -0.30
N VAL A 160 5.07 5.38 0.68
CA VAL A 160 4.89 5.76 2.10
C VAL A 160 6.03 5.27 3.00
N GLY A 161 6.67 4.16 2.62
CA GLY A 161 7.83 3.58 3.32
C GLY A 161 9.17 4.16 2.86
N MET A 162 9.37 4.27 1.54
CA MET A 162 10.60 4.85 0.96
C MET A 162 10.47 6.34 0.62
N GLY A 163 9.23 6.87 0.59
CA GLY A 163 8.96 8.29 0.32
C GLY A 163 9.13 8.69 -1.16
N PHE A 164 9.13 7.72 -2.07
CA PHE A 164 9.34 7.96 -3.50
C PHE A 164 8.14 8.67 -4.16
N THR A 165 8.42 9.36 -5.25
CA THR A 165 7.42 10.00 -6.12
C THR A 165 6.59 8.97 -6.88
N LYS A 166 5.48 9.42 -7.46
CA LYS A 166 4.62 8.63 -8.37
C LYS A 166 5.40 8.06 -9.56
N ASN A 167 6.30 8.85 -10.14
CA ASN A 167 7.15 8.46 -11.26
C ASN A 167 8.17 7.39 -10.85
N GLN A 168 8.88 7.59 -9.73
CA GLN A 168 9.84 6.62 -9.21
C GLN A 168 9.17 5.28 -8.88
N ALA A 169 8.03 5.30 -8.17
CA ALA A 169 7.30 4.08 -7.87
C ALA A 169 6.83 3.35 -9.14
N ALA A 170 6.30 4.06 -10.14
CA ALA A 170 5.85 3.45 -11.39
C ALA A 170 7.00 2.89 -12.25
N GLY A 171 8.15 3.58 -12.29
CA GLY A 171 9.35 3.11 -12.98
C GLY A 171 9.89 1.80 -12.40
N ILE A 172 9.94 1.71 -11.07
CA ILE A 172 10.34 0.49 -10.35
C ILE A 172 9.30 -0.62 -10.54
N CYS A 173 8.01 -0.36 -10.32
CA CYS A 173 6.96 -1.37 -10.48
C CYS A 173 6.86 -1.93 -11.92
N GLY A 174 7.15 -1.12 -12.95
CA GLY A 174 7.18 -1.60 -14.33
C GLY A 174 8.31 -2.60 -14.62
N ASN A 175 9.38 -2.58 -13.83
CA ASN A 175 10.41 -3.62 -13.85
C ASN A 175 9.98 -4.84 -13.04
N PHE A 176 9.50 -4.67 -11.80
CA PHE A 176 9.03 -5.80 -10.96
C PHE A 176 7.92 -6.62 -11.66
N TYR A 177 7.05 -5.96 -12.45
CA TYR A 177 6.09 -6.65 -13.30
C TYR A 177 6.78 -7.51 -14.39
N ASN A 178 7.82 -7.00 -15.03
CA ASN A 178 8.56 -7.74 -16.06
C ASN A 178 9.37 -8.90 -15.46
N GLU A 179 9.87 -8.77 -14.23
CA GLU A 179 10.63 -9.84 -13.59
C GLU A 179 9.75 -10.98 -13.09
N SER A 180 8.60 -10.68 -12.48
CA SER A 180 7.81 -11.70 -11.74
C SER A 180 6.30 -11.48 -11.76
N LYS A 181 5.78 -10.51 -12.51
CA LYS A 181 4.37 -10.04 -12.41
C LYS A 181 3.95 -9.65 -10.97
N PHE A 182 4.92 -9.21 -10.14
CA PHE A 182 4.78 -8.94 -8.70
C PHE A 182 4.60 -10.18 -7.81
N SER A 183 4.82 -11.38 -8.34
CA SER A 183 4.87 -12.60 -7.54
C SER A 183 6.08 -12.62 -6.62
N SER A 184 5.86 -13.00 -5.36
CA SER A 184 6.91 -13.17 -4.36
C SER A 184 7.39 -14.63 -4.25
N ASP A 185 6.77 -15.58 -4.94
CA ASP A 185 7.18 -16.99 -4.95
C ASP A 185 7.43 -17.58 -6.35
N ASN A 186 7.48 -16.74 -7.38
CA ASN A 186 8.03 -17.09 -8.68
C ASN A 186 9.52 -17.44 -8.60
N ALA A 187 9.91 -18.54 -9.24
CA ALA A 187 11.29 -18.95 -9.48
C ALA A 187 11.58 -18.96 -10.99
N GLN A 188 12.75 -18.50 -11.40
CA GLN A 188 13.11 -18.40 -12.81
C GLN A 188 13.00 -19.74 -13.53
N GLU A 189 12.30 -19.76 -14.67
CA GLU A 189 12.18 -20.96 -15.50
C GLU A 189 13.56 -21.54 -15.85
N GLN A 190 13.72 -22.84 -15.59
CA GLN A 190 14.91 -23.61 -15.89
C GLN A 190 14.67 -24.52 -17.11
N LYS A 191 15.77 -24.86 -17.79
CA LYS A 191 15.78 -25.72 -18.99
C LYS A 191 14.88 -26.95 -18.81
N GLY A 192 13.92 -27.11 -19.73
CA GLY A 192 12.93 -28.20 -19.69
C GLY A 192 11.56 -27.82 -19.10
N GLY A 193 11.25 -26.53 -18.95
CA GLY A 193 9.93 -26.07 -18.49
C GLY A 193 9.71 -26.19 -16.97
N LYS A 194 10.79 -26.27 -16.19
CA LYS A 194 10.72 -26.32 -14.72
C LYS A 194 10.60 -24.90 -14.20
N TYR A 195 9.63 -24.64 -13.33
CA TYR A 195 9.28 -23.30 -12.83
C TYR A 195 8.78 -22.34 -13.94
N LYS A 196 7.82 -22.82 -14.73
CA LYS A 196 7.21 -22.08 -15.85
C LYS A 196 6.01 -21.20 -15.47
N ASN A 197 5.69 -21.11 -14.17
CA ASN A 197 4.49 -20.47 -13.67
C ASN A 197 4.87 -19.18 -12.92
N ASP A 198 3.93 -18.25 -12.76
CA ASP A 198 4.16 -17.07 -11.92
C ASP A 198 4.20 -17.42 -10.41
N HIS A 199 3.88 -18.66 -10.01
CA HIS A 199 3.90 -19.12 -8.61
C HIS A 199 4.50 -20.54 -8.52
N ASP A 200 5.68 -20.66 -7.90
CA ASP A 200 6.47 -21.89 -7.90
C ASP A 200 6.62 -22.49 -6.49
N SER A 201 5.50 -22.90 -5.91
CA SER A 201 5.46 -23.53 -4.58
C SER A 201 6.33 -24.80 -4.44
N GLY A 202 6.74 -25.42 -5.55
CA GLY A 202 7.70 -26.53 -5.60
C GLY A 202 9.18 -26.12 -5.66
N TYR A 203 9.50 -24.83 -5.61
CA TYR A 203 10.89 -24.34 -5.54
C TYR A 203 11.41 -24.33 -4.10
N THR A 204 12.47 -25.09 -3.85
CA THR A 204 13.22 -25.00 -2.58
C THR A 204 14.30 -23.93 -2.70
N PHE A 205 14.12 -22.82 -1.98
CA PHE A 205 15.04 -21.69 -2.03
C PHE A 205 16.49 -22.06 -1.67
N SER A 206 17.41 -21.79 -2.60
CA SER A 206 18.86 -21.82 -2.38
C SER A 206 19.47 -20.47 -2.75
N ALA A 207 20.53 -20.05 -2.04
CA ALA A 207 21.24 -18.82 -2.38
C ALA A 207 22.28 -19.02 -3.49
N ASP A 208 22.67 -20.26 -3.77
CA ASP A 208 23.84 -20.60 -4.57
C ASP A 208 23.49 -21.34 -5.88
N ASP A 209 22.19 -21.51 -6.16
CA ASP A 209 21.64 -22.23 -7.33
C ASP A 209 21.57 -21.41 -8.63
N LYS A 210 21.78 -20.09 -8.54
CA LYS A 210 21.68 -19.11 -9.64
C LYS A 210 20.28 -18.98 -10.28
N VAL A 211 19.24 -19.54 -9.65
CA VAL A 211 17.84 -19.40 -10.08
C VAL A 211 17.34 -18.03 -9.63
N GLY A 212 16.81 -17.20 -10.52
CA GLY A 212 16.12 -15.95 -10.13
C GLY A 212 14.92 -16.24 -9.23
N TYR A 213 14.62 -15.37 -8.26
CA TYR A 213 13.52 -15.60 -7.33
C TYR A 213 12.85 -14.30 -6.84
N GLY A 214 11.53 -14.33 -6.69
CA GLY A 214 10.74 -13.25 -6.08
C GLY A 214 10.63 -12.00 -6.94
N ILE A 215 10.23 -10.88 -6.31
CA ILE A 215 9.75 -9.68 -7.01
C ILE A 215 10.78 -8.98 -7.93
N GLU A 216 12.08 -9.17 -7.68
CA GLU A 216 13.22 -8.65 -8.47
C GLU A 216 14.03 -9.79 -9.12
N GLN A 217 13.48 -11.00 -9.24
CA GLN A 217 14.18 -12.17 -9.81
C GLN A 217 15.62 -12.35 -9.32
N TRP A 218 15.86 -12.19 -8.01
CA TRP A 218 17.20 -12.15 -7.43
C TRP A 218 18.04 -13.39 -7.78
N THR A 219 19.01 -13.21 -8.68
CA THR A 219 19.97 -14.25 -9.11
C THR A 219 21.33 -14.14 -8.40
N VAL A 220 21.69 -12.95 -7.91
CA VAL A 220 22.99 -12.67 -7.29
C VAL A 220 23.08 -13.34 -5.91
N PRO A 221 24.05 -14.25 -5.66
CA PRO A 221 24.07 -15.06 -4.43
C PRO A 221 24.05 -14.26 -3.13
N ASP A 222 24.75 -13.12 -3.08
CA ASP A 222 24.81 -12.32 -1.87
C ASP A 222 23.48 -11.59 -1.59
N VAL A 223 22.73 -11.21 -2.64
CA VAL A 223 21.38 -10.66 -2.47
C VAL A 223 20.40 -11.76 -2.04
N LYS A 224 20.50 -12.97 -2.60
CA LYS A 224 19.75 -14.14 -2.11
C LYS A 224 20.07 -14.47 -0.64
N LYS A 225 21.33 -14.33 -0.20
CA LYS A 225 21.71 -14.45 1.23
C LYS A 225 21.09 -13.35 2.08
N ILE A 226 21.04 -12.10 1.61
CA ILE A 226 20.36 -11.00 2.31
C ILE A 226 18.86 -11.30 2.46
N LEU A 227 18.18 -11.80 1.42
CA LEU A 227 16.77 -12.23 1.51
C LEU A 227 16.58 -13.35 2.54
N LYS A 228 17.38 -14.41 2.45
CA LYS A 228 17.34 -15.55 3.40
C LYS A 228 17.53 -15.12 4.85
N ASN A 229 18.50 -14.24 5.09
CA ASN A 229 18.77 -13.71 6.42
C ASN A 229 17.64 -12.78 6.90
N THR A 230 17.10 -11.93 6.03
CA THR A 230 15.99 -11.02 6.34
C THR A 230 14.72 -11.80 6.71
N ALA A 231 14.36 -12.82 5.94
CA ALA A 231 13.24 -13.72 6.23
C ALA A 231 13.43 -14.45 7.57
N LYS A 232 14.63 -15.02 7.82
CA LYS A 232 14.99 -15.66 9.09
C LYS A 232 14.89 -14.68 10.28
N GLU A 233 15.46 -13.49 10.16
CA GLU A 233 15.35 -12.44 11.20
C GLU A 233 13.88 -12.06 11.47
N MET A 234 13.03 -12.07 10.44
CA MET A 234 11.60 -11.73 10.54
C MET A 234 10.74 -12.91 11.00
N GLY A 235 11.25 -14.14 11.01
CA GLY A 235 10.50 -15.34 11.38
C GLY A 235 9.43 -15.73 10.36
N VAL A 236 9.70 -15.48 9.07
CA VAL A 236 8.80 -15.78 7.95
C VAL A 236 9.56 -16.48 6.81
N ASN A 237 8.82 -17.00 5.83
CA ASN A 237 9.42 -17.61 4.64
C ASN A 237 9.99 -16.54 3.69
N VAL A 238 10.93 -16.93 2.83
CA VAL A 238 11.49 -16.07 1.77
C VAL A 238 10.46 -15.63 0.73
N SER A 239 9.34 -16.37 0.58
CA SER A 239 8.18 -16.02 -0.24
C SER A 239 7.28 -14.95 0.37
N ASP A 240 7.48 -14.58 1.65
CA ASP A 240 6.69 -13.52 2.28
C ASP A 240 7.06 -12.16 1.69
N ILE A 241 6.09 -11.51 1.05
CA ILE A 241 6.26 -10.20 0.42
C ILE A 241 6.86 -9.16 1.38
N ASN A 242 6.56 -9.19 2.68
CA ASN A 242 7.16 -8.25 3.63
C ASN A 242 8.64 -8.53 3.89
N ALA A 243 9.11 -9.79 3.81
CA ALA A 243 10.54 -10.10 3.86
C ALA A 243 11.27 -9.63 2.60
N GLN A 244 10.60 -9.69 1.44
CA GLN A 244 11.11 -9.16 0.18
C GLN A 244 11.18 -7.63 0.22
N LEU A 245 10.13 -6.92 0.64
CA LEU A 245 10.16 -5.46 0.81
C LEU A 245 11.21 -4.98 1.84
N ALA A 246 11.43 -5.74 2.92
CA ALA A 246 12.55 -5.47 3.85
C ALA A 246 13.93 -5.69 3.20
N THR A 247 14.03 -6.59 2.22
CA THR A 247 15.25 -6.83 1.43
C THR A 247 15.48 -5.68 0.44
N VAL A 248 14.46 -5.24 -0.29
CA VAL A 248 14.50 -4.04 -1.14
C VAL A 248 15.00 -2.82 -0.36
N ARG A 249 14.46 -2.59 0.86
CA ARG A 249 14.97 -1.52 1.74
C ARG A 249 16.46 -1.69 2.07
N LYS A 250 16.91 -2.90 2.44
CA LYS A 250 18.32 -3.17 2.73
C LYS A 250 19.22 -2.92 1.50
N GLU A 251 18.76 -3.21 0.29
CA GLU A 251 19.49 -2.89 -0.95
C GLU A 251 19.60 -1.38 -1.17
N ILE A 252 18.49 -0.64 -1.08
CA ILE A 252 18.47 0.82 -1.24
C ILE A 252 19.34 1.53 -0.19
N GLU A 253 19.26 1.13 1.08
CA GLU A 253 19.85 1.85 2.20
C GLU A 253 21.26 1.39 2.59
N LYS A 254 21.66 0.15 2.24
CA LYS A 254 22.88 -0.47 2.83
C LYS A 254 23.75 -1.22 1.85
N THR A 255 23.20 -2.13 1.04
CA THR A 255 24.03 -3.12 0.32
C THR A 255 24.23 -2.81 -1.16
N ARG A 256 23.37 -1.98 -1.77
CA ARG A 256 23.44 -1.60 -3.20
C ARG A 256 23.16 -0.12 -3.42
N ILE A 257 23.63 0.71 -2.47
CA ILE A 257 23.36 2.15 -2.40
C ILE A 257 23.68 2.85 -3.73
N ASN A 258 24.80 2.53 -4.38
CA ASN A 258 25.19 3.16 -5.64
C ASN A 258 24.28 2.80 -6.82
N ASP A 259 23.93 1.52 -6.96
CA ASP A 259 22.98 1.06 -7.99
C ASP A 259 21.63 1.76 -7.81
N TRP A 260 21.08 1.73 -6.60
CA TRP A 260 19.77 2.34 -6.29
C TRP A 260 19.78 3.87 -6.34
N LYS A 261 20.90 4.52 -5.97
CA LYS A 261 21.06 5.99 -6.10
C LYS A 261 20.97 6.42 -7.57
N ALA A 262 21.50 5.63 -8.50
CA ALA A 262 21.37 5.90 -9.94
C ALA A 262 19.91 5.82 -10.40
N VAL A 263 19.11 4.88 -9.86
CA VAL A 263 17.66 4.75 -10.10
C VAL A 263 16.88 5.94 -9.54
N ILE A 264 17.01 6.22 -8.24
CA ILE A 264 16.17 7.21 -7.55
C ILE A 264 16.56 8.66 -7.83
N SER A 265 17.73 8.90 -8.46
CA SER A 265 18.08 10.22 -9.00
C SER A 265 17.24 10.65 -10.21
N LYS A 266 16.48 9.72 -10.81
CA LYS A 266 15.65 9.98 -12.00
C LYS A 266 14.25 10.46 -11.62
N THR A 267 13.65 11.28 -12.48
CA THR A 267 12.41 12.03 -12.17
C THR A 267 11.20 11.58 -13.00
N THR A 268 11.39 11.02 -14.20
CA THR A 268 10.31 10.41 -15.00
C THR A 268 10.26 8.89 -14.82
N TYR A 269 9.08 8.27 -14.94
CA TYR A 269 8.97 6.81 -14.82
C TYR A 269 9.75 6.05 -15.91
N ASN A 270 9.99 6.67 -17.08
CA ASN A 270 10.81 6.09 -18.14
C ASN A 270 12.27 5.99 -17.73
N GLU A 271 12.88 7.11 -17.32
CA GLU A 271 14.29 7.15 -16.91
C GLU A 271 14.54 6.30 -15.66
N VAL A 272 13.60 6.26 -14.72
CA VAL A 272 13.65 5.36 -13.55
C VAL A 272 13.64 3.91 -14.01
N SER A 273 12.75 3.56 -14.94
CA SER A 273 12.62 2.19 -15.47
C SER A 273 13.90 1.75 -16.17
N ASP A 274 14.50 2.62 -16.98
CA ASP A 274 15.78 2.39 -17.66
C ASP A 274 16.94 2.26 -16.68
N ALA A 275 17.05 3.20 -15.73
CA ALA A 275 18.12 3.20 -14.75
C ALA A 275 18.07 1.96 -13.84
N PHE A 276 16.88 1.46 -13.51
CA PHE A 276 16.71 0.20 -12.79
C PHE A 276 17.24 -0.99 -13.62
N LEU A 277 16.92 -1.05 -14.91
CA LEU A 277 17.43 -2.07 -15.82
C LEU A 277 18.96 -2.02 -15.99
N ASP A 278 19.53 -0.82 -16.00
CA ASP A 278 20.96 -0.58 -16.18
C ASP A 278 21.79 -0.82 -14.91
N ASN A 279 21.23 -0.56 -13.73
CA ASN A 279 21.98 -0.55 -12.46
C ASN A 279 21.56 -1.67 -11.51
N VAL A 280 20.26 -2.00 -11.42
CA VAL A 280 19.76 -3.02 -10.48
C VAL A 280 19.74 -4.41 -11.13
N GLU A 281 19.05 -4.57 -12.26
CA GLU A 281 18.84 -5.89 -12.88
C GLU A 281 20.02 -6.36 -13.74
N LYS A 282 20.56 -5.46 -14.57
CA LYS A 282 21.66 -5.75 -15.51
C LYS A 282 21.44 -7.05 -16.35
N PRO A 283 20.25 -7.29 -16.94
CA PRO A 283 19.97 -8.52 -17.66
C PRO A 283 20.70 -8.55 -19.02
N LYS A 284 20.85 -9.77 -19.57
CA LYS A 284 21.50 -9.96 -20.89
C LYS A 284 20.75 -9.30 -22.05
N GLN A 285 19.42 -9.19 -21.96
CA GLN A 285 18.58 -8.52 -22.93
C GLN A 285 17.80 -7.41 -22.24
N LYS A 286 17.90 -6.18 -22.78
CA LYS A 286 17.34 -4.98 -22.16
C LYS A 286 16.09 -4.50 -22.88
N ASN A 287 14.92 -4.96 -22.42
CA ASN A 287 13.62 -4.67 -23.05
C ASN A 287 13.04 -3.32 -22.61
N TYR A 288 13.80 -2.23 -22.78
CA TYR A 288 13.45 -0.89 -22.30
C TYR A 288 12.03 -0.44 -22.69
N ALA A 289 11.66 -0.55 -23.96
CA ALA A 289 10.35 -0.10 -24.45
C ALA A 289 9.17 -0.85 -23.78
N GLN A 290 9.33 -2.14 -23.54
CA GLN A 290 8.33 -2.99 -22.88
C GLN A 290 8.17 -2.59 -21.40
N ARG A 291 9.27 -2.41 -20.68
CA ARG A 291 9.28 -2.02 -19.26
C ARG A 291 8.75 -0.60 -19.04
N ARG A 292 9.08 0.35 -19.93
CA ARG A 292 8.47 1.69 -19.99
C ARG A 292 6.95 1.62 -20.21
N ALA A 293 6.46 0.73 -21.08
CA ALA A 293 5.02 0.56 -21.31
C ALA A 293 4.29 0.03 -20.06
N TYR A 294 4.89 -0.91 -19.32
CA TYR A 294 4.37 -1.34 -18.01
C TYR A 294 4.39 -0.21 -16.98
N SER A 295 5.51 0.51 -16.87
CA SER A 295 5.62 1.70 -16.01
C SER A 295 4.53 2.74 -16.31
N LYS A 296 4.23 2.98 -17.60
CA LYS A 296 3.14 3.88 -18.01
C LYS A 296 1.76 3.38 -17.57
N LYS A 297 1.42 2.09 -17.82
CA LYS A 297 0.14 1.49 -17.38
C LYS A 297 -0.06 1.66 -15.86
N ILE A 298 0.98 1.37 -15.09
CA ILE A 298 0.97 1.46 -13.63
C ILE A 298 0.87 2.91 -13.17
N TYR A 299 1.62 3.84 -13.79
CA TYR A 299 1.52 5.27 -13.50
C TYR A 299 0.11 5.80 -13.76
N ASP A 300 -0.47 5.51 -14.92
CA ASP A 300 -1.79 6.04 -15.28
C ASP A 300 -2.90 5.55 -14.36
N ALA A 301 -2.85 4.30 -13.91
CA ALA A 301 -3.77 3.76 -12.92
C ALA A 301 -3.54 4.31 -11.50
N LEU A 302 -2.28 4.40 -11.04
CA LEU A 302 -1.97 4.63 -9.63
C LEU A 302 -1.54 6.05 -9.26
N LYS A 303 -1.39 6.97 -10.22
CA LYS A 303 -0.99 8.38 -9.99
C LYS A 303 -1.91 9.19 -9.06
N ASN A 304 -3.09 8.71 -8.71
CA ASN A 304 -4.00 9.40 -7.77
C ASN A 304 -3.81 8.96 -6.30
N PHE A 305 -2.93 7.98 -6.04
CA PHE A 305 -2.55 7.54 -4.71
C PHE A 305 -1.26 8.23 -4.25
#